data_AF-A0A920BIV4-F1
#
_entry.id   AF-A0A920BIV4-F1
#
_cell.length_a   1.000
_cell.length_b   1.000
_cell.length_c   1.000
_cell.angle_alpha   90.00
_cell.angle_beta   90.00
_cell.angle_gamma   90.00
#
_symmetry.space_group_name_H-M   'P 1'
#
loop_
_entity.id
_entity.type
_entity.pdbx_description
1 polymer ?
#
loop_
_entity_poly.entity_id
_entity_poly.type
_entity_poly.pdbx_seq_one_letter_code
_entity_poly.pdbx_strand_id
1 'polypeptide(L)' 'MNLYKPPGVSESIDWAMALERIGNSDLTEDGITATIGALLKYREDQQKSWNMA' A
#
# COMPACT_ATOMS: atom_id res chain seq x y z
N MET A 1 13.30 0.20 -5.04
CA MET A 1 12.66 -0.69 -4.06
C MET A 1 12.47 -2.06 -4.70
N ASN A 2 12.90 -3.15 -4.06
CA ASN A 2 12.57 -4.50 -4.51
C ASN A 2 11.83 -5.19 -3.36
N LEU A 3 10.50 -5.31 -3.50
CA LEU A 3 9.68 -6.04 -2.54
C LEU A 3 10.02 -7.52 -2.65
N TYR A 4 10.12 -8.21 -1.51
CA TYR A 4 10.34 -9.65 -1.51
C TYR A 4 9.16 -10.37 -2.18
N LYS A 5 7.94 -9.89 -1.91
CA LYS A 5 6.75 -10.27 -2.68
C LYS A 5 5.91 -9.03 -3.00
N PRO A 6 5.90 -8.57 -4.26
CA PRO A 6 5.01 -7.48 -4.64
C PRO A 6 3.54 -7.93 -4.58
N PRO A 7 2.61 -6.99 -4.34
CA PRO A 7 1.18 -7.29 -4.42
C PRO A 7 0.79 -7.72 -5.84
N GLY A 8 -0.15 -8.65 -5.94
CA GLY A 8 -0.76 -9.03 -7.21
C GLY A 8 -1.64 -7.91 -7.78
N VAL A 9 -1.98 -8.03 -9.07
CA VAL A 9 -2.82 -7.03 -9.77
C VAL A 9 -4.17 -6.83 -9.08
N SER A 10 -4.87 -7.92 -8.73
CA SER A 10 -6.16 -7.84 -8.04
C SER A 10 -6.05 -7.15 -6.69
N GLU A 11 -4.98 -7.40 -5.93
CA GLU A 11 -4.77 -6.81 -4.61
C GLU A 11 -4.56 -5.30 -4.71
N SER A 12 -3.78 -4.86 -5.70
CA SER A 12 -3.58 -3.43 -5.98
C SER A 12 -4.89 -2.74 -6.38
N ILE A 13 -5.76 -3.40 -7.15
CA ILE A 13 -7.08 -2.86 -7.53
C ILE A 13 -8.01 -2.78 -6.31
N ASP A 14 -8.06 -3.85 -5.50
CA ASP A 14 -8.88 -3.89 -4.29
C ASP A 14 -8.47 -2.81 -3.29
N TRP A 15 -7.17 -2.56 -3.14
CA TRP A 15 -6.64 -1.48 -2.31
C TRP A 15 -7.00 -0.09 -2.85
N ALA A 16 -6.87 0.15 -4.15
CA ALA A 16 -7.26 1.43 -4.76
C ALA A 16 -8.76 1.71 -4.57
N MET A 17 -9.63 0.70 -4.74
CA MET A 17 -11.06 0.83 -4.45
C MET A 17 -11.34 1.07 -2.96
N ALA A 18 -10.54 0.49 -2.06
CA ALA A 18 -10.67 0.75 -0.63
C ALA A 18 -10.28 2.20 -0.26
N LEU A 19 -9.22 2.74 -0.88
CA LEU A 19 -8.81 4.13 -0.72
C LEU A 19 -9.91 5.11 -1.18
N GLU A 20 -10.51 4.86 -2.34
CA GLU A 20 -11.64 5.65 -2.83
C GLU A 20 -12.81 5.65 -1.83
N ARG A 21 -13.14 4.49 -1.27
CA ARG A 21 -14.26 4.34 -0.31
C ARG A 21 -14.04 5.07 1.01
N ILE A 22 -12.80 5.25 1.45
CA ILE A 22 -12.48 6.01 2.67
C ILE A 22 -12.32 7.52 2.40
N GLY A 23 -12.71 7.98 1.19
CA GLY A 23 -12.67 9.39 0.81
C GLY A 23 -11.30 9.85 0.31
N ASN A 24 -10.38 8.92 0.06
CA ASN A 24 -9.06 9.20 -0.50
C ASN A 24 -9.09 8.88 -1.99
N SER A 25 -9.90 9.65 -2.72
CA SER A 25 -10.14 9.49 -4.16
C SER A 25 -8.88 9.73 -4.99
N ASP A 26 -7.99 10.57 -4.47
CA ASP A 26 -6.67 10.81 -5.04
C ASP A 26 -5.64 9.95 -4.30
N LEU A 27 -4.71 9.34 -5.05
CA LEU A 27 -3.57 8.60 -4.50
C LEU A 27 -2.54 9.57 -3.91
N THR A 28 -2.94 10.27 -2.85
CA THR A 28 -2.10 11.20 -2.10
C THR A 28 -0.97 10.45 -1.40
N GLU A 29 0.19 11.08 -1.26
CA GLU A 29 1.35 10.48 -0.59
C GLU A 29 1.01 10.04 0.84
N ASP A 30 0.26 10.86 1.58
CA ASP A 30 -0.23 10.55 2.93
C ASP A 30 -1.17 9.33 2.92
N GLY A 31 -2.10 9.26 1.96
CA GLY A 31 -3.03 8.15 1.81
C GLY A 31 -2.34 6.83 1.46
N ILE A 32 -1.37 6.89 0.55
CA ILE A 32 -0.53 5.75 0.21
C ILE A 32 0.25 5.32 1.44
N THR A 33 0.97 6.22 2.10
CA THR A 33 1.82 5.91 3.26
C THR A 33 1.03 5.28 4.40
N ALA A 34 -0.16 5.81 4.68
CA ALA A 34 -1.02 5.29 5.74
C ALA A 34 -1.57 3.88 5.46
N THR A 35 -1.64 3.45 4.19
CA THR A 35 -2.38 2.24 3.80
C THR A 35 -1.56 1.22 3.03
N ILE A 36 -0.37 1.57 2.53
CA ILE A 36 0.50 0.68 1.72
C ILE A 36 0.88 -0.58 2.50
N GLY A 37 0.96 -0.49 3.83
CA GLY A 37 1.19 -1.64 4.71
C GLY A 37 0.14 -2.76 4.55
N ALA A 38 -1.07 -2.45 4.11
CA ALA A 38 -2.13 -3.43 3.84
C ALA A 38 -1.84 -4.31 2.61
N LEU A 39 -1.05 -3.81 1.65
CA LEU A 39 -0.61 -4.58 0.47
C LEU A 39 0.62 -5.45 0.75
N LEU A 40 1.38 -5.14 1.79
CA LEU A 40 2.64 -5.79 2.10
C LEU A 40 2.41 -6.96 3.07
N LYS A 41 2.55 -8.18 2.56
CA LYS A 41 2.29 -9.40 3.35
C LYS A 41 3.44 -9.82 4.24
N TYR A 42 4.65 -9.37 3.92
CA TYR A 42 5.88 -9.75 4.63
C TYR A 42 6.29 -8.64 5.57
N ARG A 43 6.67 -9.02 6.79
CA ARG A 43 7.11 -8.09 7.82
C ARG A 43 8.33 -7.29 7.37
N GLU A 44 9.25 -7.89 6.60
CA GLU A 44 10.40 -7.14 6.08
C GLU A 44 9.98 -6.09 5.06
N ASP A 45 8.97 -6.35 4.25
CA ASP A 45 8.46 -5.39 3.26
C ASP A 45 7.70 -4.24 3.97
N GLN A 46 6.87 -4.56 4.97
CA GLN A 46 6.24 -3.55 5.83
C GLN A 46 7.25 -2.68 6.57
N GLN A 47 8.34 -3.26 7.09
CA GLN A 47 9.39 -2.49 7.76
C GLN A 47 10.10 -1.54 6.80
N LYS A 48 10.31 -1.95 5.53
CA LYS A 48 10.88 -1.08 4.49
C LYS A 48 9.95 0.09 4.18
N SER A 49 8.63 -0.15 4.06
CA SER A 49 7.67 0.94 3.78
C SER A 49 7.60 1.94 4.93
N TRP A 50 7.71 1.48 6.18
CA TRP A 50 7.70 2.36 7.34
C TRP A 50 8.95 3.25 7.45
N ASN A 51 10.10 2.75 7.00
CA ASN A 51 11.35 3.52 6.97
C ASN A 51 11.41 4.52 5.80
N MET A 52 10.41 4.51 4.93
CA MET A 52 10.30 5.40 3.76
C MET A 52 9.29 6.53 3.96
N ALA A 53 8.51 6.46 5.04
CA ALA A 53 7.64 7.52 5.55
C ALA A 53 8.40 8.43 6.52
#